data_AF-A0A932X646-F1
#
_entry.id   AF-A0A932X646-F1
#
_cell.length_a   1.000
_cell.length_b   1.000
_cell.length_c   1.000
_cell.angle_alpha   90.00
_cell.angle_beta   90.00
_cell.angle_gamma   90.00
#
_symmetry.space_group_name_H-M   'P 1'
#
loop_
_entity.id
_entity.type
_entity.pdbx_description
1 polymer ?
#
loop_
_entity_poly.entity_id
_entity_poly.type
_entity_poly.pdbx_seq_one_letter_code
_entity_poly.pdbx_strand_id
1 'polypeptide(L)' 'MDEIYERHIKPLPAADRLRLLALTARELADSAAEAPKRSLLELEGLGSHIWEGIDAQEYVNELRKEWDHRP' A
#
# COMPACT_ATOMS: atom_id res chain seq x y z
N MET A 1 20.31 -20.11 10.37
CA MET A 1 19.39 -19.34 11.24
C MET A 1 19.54 -19.77 12.69
N ASP A 2 19.45 -21.06 12.98
CA ASP A 2 19.55 -21.58 14.35
C ASP A 2 20.88 -21.26 15.05
N GLU A 3 21.99 -21.27 14.30
CA GLU A 3 23.30 -20.93 14.86
C GLU A 3 23.39 -19.46 15.34
N ILE A 4 22.78 -18.53 14.61
CA ILE A 4 22.75 -17.10 15.00
C ILE A 4 21.89 -16.92 16.25
N TYR A 5 20.75 -17.60 16.29
CA TYR A 5 19.87 -17.55 17.45
C TYR A 5 20.56 -18.08 18.71
N GLU A 6 21.17 -19.27 18.63
CA GLU A 6 21.83 -19.92 19.76
C GLU A 6 23.09 -19.17 20.23
N ARG A 7 23.90 -18.62 19.31
CA ARG A 7 25.15 -17.93 19.69
C ARG A 7 24.97 -16.47 20.06
N HIS A 8 24.00 -15.77 19.48
CA HIS A 8 23.93 -14.30 19.57
C HIS A 8 22.62 -13.76 20.14
N ILE A 9 21.50 -14.49 20.07
CA ILE A 9 20.20 -14.02 20.57
C ILE A 9 19.89 -14.63 21.94
N LYS A 10 20.01 -15.95 22.08
CA LYS A 10 19.67 -16.68 23.31
C LYS A 10 20.50 -16.28 24.54
N PRO A 11 21.80 -15.96 24.44
CA PRO A 11 22.60 -15.54 25.59
C PRO A 11 22.25 -14.14 26.12
N LEU A 12 21.54 -13.32 25.33
CA LEU A 12 21.18 -11.97 25.75
C LEU A 12 20.13 -12.00 26.88
N PRO A 13 20.21 -11.04 27.83
CA PRO A 13 19.13 -10.80 28.79
C PRO A 13 17.78 -10.61 28.09
N ALA A 14 16.70 -10.99 28.77
CA ALA A 14 15.36 -10.92 28.19
C ALA A 14 14.98 -9.50 27.72
N ALA A 15 15.39 -8.47 28.46
CA ALA A 15 15.16 -7.08 28.10
C ALA A 15 15.85 -6.68 26.78
N ASP A 16 17.07 -7.15 26.56
CA ASP A 16 17.84 -6.84 25.34
C ASP A 16 17.29 -7.57 24.12
N ARG A 17 16.80 -8.81 24.30
CA ARG A 17 16.09 -9.53 23.22
C ARG A 17 14.80 -8.83 22.81
N LEU A 18 14.03 -8.33 23.79
CA LEU A 18 12.81 -7.57 23.52
C LEU A 18 13.12 -6.25 22.81
N ARG A 19 14.19 -5.57 23.21
CA ARG A 19 14.66 -4.34 22.55
C ARG A 19 15.11 -4.61 21.12
N LEU A 20 15.86 -5.68 20.88
CA LEU A 20 16.28 -6.09 19.54
C LEU A 20 15.07 -6.37 18.65
N LEU A 21 14.09 -7.12 19.16
CA LEU A 21 12.85 -7.41 18.44
C LEU A 21 12.09 -6.13 18.06
N ALA A 22 12.01 -5.16 18.97
CA ALA A 22 11.35 -3.88 18.69
C ALA A 22 12.09 -3.07 17.60
N LEU A 23 13.42 -3.04 17.63
CA LEU A 23 14.23 -2.36 16.61
C LEU A 23 14.06 -3.01 15.23
N THR A 24 14.16 -4.33 15.16
CA THR A 24 14.00 -5.08 13.91
C THR A 24 12.58 -4.93 13.36
N ALA A 25 11.55 -4.98 14.21
CA ALA A 25 10.17 -4.77 13.79
C ALA A 25 9.95 -3.35 13.22
N ARG A 26 10.55 -2.33 13.84
CA ARG A 26 10.50 -0.95 13.34
C ARG A 26 11.16 -0.83 11.96
N GLU A 27 12.38 -1.36 11.82
CA GLU A 27 13.13 -1.34 10.56
C GLU A 27 12.38 -2.04 9.42
N LEU A 28 11.76 -3.18 9.70
CA LEU A 28 10.93 -3.90 8.73
C LEU A 28 9.65 -3.13 8.36
N ALA A 29 9.04 -2.43 9.32
CA ALA A 29 7.89 -1.58 9.05
C ALA A 29 8.26 -0.35 8.20
N ASP A 30 9.43 0.25 8.46
CA ASP A 30 9.91 1.42 7.74
C ASP A 30 10.38 1.06 6.32
N SER A 31 11.01 -0.10 6.13
CA SER A 31 11.36 -0.63 4.79
C SER A 31 10.14 -1.10 4.00
N ALA A 32 9.10 -1.59 4.66
CA ALA A 32 7.81 -1.85 4.00
C ALA A 32 7.09 -0.56 3.56
N ALA A 33 7.46 0.61 4.11
CA ALA A 33 6.92 1.90 3.70
C ALA A 33 7.55 2.44 2.41
N GLU A 34 8.67 1.87 1.94
CA GLU A 34 9.12 2.04 0.56
C GLU A 34 8.27 1.20 -0.40
N ALA A 35 6.95 1.43 -0.39
CA ALA A 35 6.15 1.04 -1.53
C ALA A 35 6.80 1.70 -2.76
N PRO A 36 7.05 0.96 -3.85
CA PRO A 36 7.64 1.55 -5.04
C PRO A 36 6.80 2.74 -5.45
N LYS A 37 7.44 3.85 -5.83
CA LYS A 37 6.74 5.01 -6.39
C LYS A 37 5.99 4.53 -7.62
N ARG A 38 4.69 4.29 -7.46
CA ARG A 38 3.82 3.80 -8.52
C ARG A 38 3.55 4.93 -9.49
N SER A 39 3.58 4.60 -10.77
CA SER A 39 3.16 5.54 -11.79
C SER A 39 1.64 5.50 -11.91
N LEU A 40 0.99 6.67 -12.04
CA LEU A 40 -0.42 6.72 -12.43
C LEU A 40 -0.67 6.04 -13.78
N LEU A 41 0.35 5.96 -14.64
CA LEU A 41 0.28 5.26 -15.92
C LEU A 41 0.06 3.74 -15.78
N GLU A 42 0.31 3.15 -14.61
CA GLU A 42 -0.05 1.75 -14.34
C GLU A 42 -1.57 1.51 -14.43
N LEU A 43 -2.39 2.56 -14.35
CA LEU A 43 -3.84 2.50 -14.43
C LEU A 43 -4.37 2.81 -15.84
N GLU A 44 -3.51 3.21 -16.78
CA GLU A 44 -3.92 3.55 -18.13
C GLU A 44 -4.56 2.34 -18.83
N GLY A 45 -5.74 2.53 -19.41
CA GLY A 45 -6.43 1.51 -20.19
C GLY A 45 -7.12 0.40 -19.39
N LEU A 46 -6.89 0.28 -18.08
CA LEU A 46 -7.54 -0.74 -17.24
C LEU A 46 -9.07 -0.63 -17.25
N GLY A 47 -9.61 0.58 -17.40
CA GLY A 47 -11.05 0.80 -17.45
C GLY A 47 -11.70 0.57 -18.81
N SER A 48 -10.95 0.42 -19.90
CA SER A 48 -11.49 0.50 -21.27
C SER A 48 -12.66 -0.47 -21.53
N HIS A 49 -12.54 -1.71 -21.06
CA HIS A 49 -13.58 -2.74 -21.15
C HIS A 49 -14.84 -2.44 -20.32
N ILE A 50 -14.72 -1.71 -19.20
CA ILE A 50 -15.86 -1.32 -18.35
C ILE A 50 -16.71 -0.25 -19.05
N TRP A 51 -16.06 0.60 -19.85
CA TRP A 51 -16.69 1.70 -20.58
C TRP A 51 -17.15 1.33 -21.99
N GLU A 52 -17.00 0.06 -22.39
CA GLU A 52 -17.42 -0.38 -23.72
C GLU A 52 -18.95 -0.27 -23.87
N GLY A 53 -19.39 0.39 -24.94
CA GLY A 53 -20.81 0.66 -25.18
C GLY A 53 -21.42 1.79 -24.34
N ILE A 54 -20.65 2.43 -23.46
CA ILE A 54 -21.08 3.62 -22.73
C ILE A 54 -20.72 4.87 -23.55
N ASP A 55 -21.71 5.72 -23.83
CA ASP A 55 -21.45 7.05 -24.38
C ASP A 55 -20.85 7.95 -23.28
N ALA A 56 -19.56 8.25 -23.43
CA ALA A 56 -18.83 9.07 -22.47
C ALA A 56 -19.40 10.49 -22.33
N GLN A 57 -19.91 11.06 -23.41
CA GLN A 57 -20.46 12.41 -23.39
C GLN A 57 -21.80 12.45 -22.65
N GLU A 58 -22.64 11.44 -22.87
CA GLU A 58 -23.93 11.33 -22.17
C GLU A 58 -23.73 11.07 -20.67
N TYR A 59 -22.79 10.19 -20.30
CA TYR A 59 -22.45 9.95 -18.90
C TYR A 59 -22.02 11.24 -18.18
N VAL A 60 -21.19 12.07 -18.82
CA VAL A 60 -20.78 13.37 -18.26
C VAL A 60 -21.95 14.35 -18.15
N ASN A 61 -22.88 14.34 -19.10
CA ASN A 61 -24.06 15.20 -19.05
C ASN A 61 -24.95 14.86 -17.86
N GLU A 62 -25.23 13.56 -17.62
CA GLU A 62 -25.99 13.11 -16.46
C GLU A 62 -25.31 13.49 -15.15
N LEU A 63 -23.99 13.29 -15.04
CA LEU A 63 -23.25 13.69 -13.85
C LEU A 63 -23.33 15.20 -13.57
N ARG A 64 -23.28 16.05 -14.60
CA ARG A 64 -23.45 17.51 -14.43
C ARG A 64 -24.85 17.85 -13.93
N LYS A 65 -25.88 17.23 -14.51
CA LYS A 65 -27.26 17.42 -14.05
C LYS A 65 -27.37 17.07 -12.57
N GLU A 66 -26.80 15.96 -12.11
CA GLU A 66 -26.83 15.58 -10.69
C GLU A 66 -26.18 16.63 -9.76
N TRP A 67 -25.14 17.32 -10.24
CA TRP A 67 -24.42 18.32 -9.45
C TRP A 67 -25.12 19.68 -9.42
N ASP A 68 -25.77 20.08 -10.51
CA ASP A 68 -26.52 21.33 -10.61
C ASP A 68 -27.75 21.36 -9.69
N HIS A 69 -28.21 20.20 -9.21
CA HIS A 69 -29.35 20.07 -8.29
C HIS A 69 -28.94 19.88 -6.82
N ARG A 70 -27.65 20.07 -6.47
CA ARG A 70 -27.22 20.05 -5.07
C ARG A 70 -27.52 21.41 -4.39
N PRO A 71 -28.00 21.40 -3.13
CA PRO A 71 -28.30 22.61 -2.38
C PRO A 71 -27.05 23.44 -2.03
#